data_AF-A0A0K2JGY2-F1
#
_entry.id   AF-A0A0K2JGY2-F1
#
_cell.length_a   1.000
_cell.length_b   1.000
_cell.length_c   1.000
_cell.angle_alpha   90.00
_cell.angle_beta   90.00
_cell.angle_gamma   90.00
#
_symmetry.space_group_name_H-M   'P 1'
#
loop_
_entity.id
_entity.type
_entity.pdbx_description
1 polymer ?
#
loop_
_entity_poly.entity_id
_entity_poly.type
_entity_poly.pdbx_seq_one_letter_code
_entity_poly.pdbx_strand_id
1 'polypeptide(L)'
;MALKNVKYVLINEDNEPIKNENGSLDIKTAEIILENTDEVEEFNASNLENSNQQITELQTKNNELTSQIEQQTIQLKQIEIIDFINFLTDNEEFKNVLLKSYDITDDIEVIKTQLLSITCSKN
;
A
#
# COMPACT_ATOMS: atom_id res chain seq x y z
N MET A 1 -22.88 10.58 -36.98
CA MET A 1 -24.17 11.30 -36.78
C MET A 1 -25.12 10.93 -37.92
N ALA A 2 -26.08 10.04 -37.65
CA ALA A 2 -27.06 9.61 -38.64
C ALA A 2 -28.39 10.32 -38.39
N LEU A 3 -28.89 11.05 -39.39
CA LEU A 3 -30.21 11.67 -39.36
C LEU A 3 -31.23 10.65 -39.85
N LYS A 4 -32.25 10.37 -39.04
CA LYS A 4 -33.34 9.46 -39.41
C LYS A 4 -34.67 10.21 -39.39
N ASN A 5 -35.27 10.32 -40.57
CA ASN A 5 -36.64 10.82 -40.70
C ASN A 5 -37.62 9.71 -40.33
N VAL A 6 -38.42 9.95 -39.29
CA VAL A 6 -39.46 9.02 -38.85
C VAL A 6 -40.81 9.64 -39.13
N LYS A 7 -41.67 8.87 -39.79
CA LYS A 7 -43.09 9.20 -39.98
C LYS A 7 -43.88 8.63 -38.81
N TYR A 8 -44.72 9.45 -38.21
CA TYR A 8 -45.59 9.03 -37.11
C TYR A 8 -47.01 9.58 -37.32
N VAL A 9 -47.97 8.94 -36.66
CA VAL A 9 -49.38 9.36 -36.64
C VAL A 9 -49.74 9.64 -35.19
N LEU A 10 -50.43 10.76 -34.95
CA LEU A 10 -50.94 11.08 -33.62
C LEU A 10 -52.14 10.20 -33.30
N ILE A 11 -52.25 9.78 -32.04
CA ILE A 11 -53.33 8.93 -31.53
C ILE A 11 -54.10 9.74 -30.49
N ASN A 12 -55.42 9.64 -30.47
CA ASN A 12 -56.26 10.30 -29.46
C ASN A 12 -56.30 9.51 -28.14
N GLU A 13 -57.03 10.02 -27.14
CA GLU A 13 -57.19 9.39 -25.83
C GLU A 13 -57.88 8.01 -25.88
N ASP A 14 -58.69 7.77 -26.92
CA ASP A 14 -59.35 6.48 -27.19
C ASP A 14 -58.44 5.51 -27.97
N ASN A 15 -57.17 5.87 -28.17
CA ASN A 15 -56.17 5.10 -28.90
C ASN A 15 -56.49 4.91 -30.39
N GLU A 16 -57.26 5.83 -30.98
CA GLU A 16 -57.57 5.88 -32.41
C GLU A 16 -56.69 6.90 -33.17
N PRO A 17 -56.28 6.59 -34.42
CA PRO A 17 -55.47 7.52 -35.22
C PRO A 17 -56.21 8.81 -35.54
N ILE A 18 -55.56 9.95 -35.30
CA ILE A 18 -56.08 11.26 -35.66
C ILE A 18 -56.02 11.43 -37.18
N LYS A 19 -57.15 11.85 -37.76
CA LYS A 19 -57.32 12.12 -39.18
C LYS A 19 -57.28 13.62 -39.45
N ASN A 20 -56.78 13.99 -40.63
CA ASN A 20 -56.83 15.37 -41.11
C ASN A 20 -58.23 15.75 -41.61
N GLU A 21 -58.40 17.00 -42.04
CA GLU A 21 -59.67 17.57 -42.53
C GLU A 21 -60.27 16.78 -43.71
N ASN A 22 -59.44 16.04 -44.45
CA ASN A 22 -59.87 15.21 -45.58
C ASN A 22 -60.19 13.76 -45.19
N GLY A 23 -60.17 13.43 -43.89
CA GLY A 23 -60.45 12.10 -43.37
C GLY A 23 -59.32 11.08 -43.54
N SER A 24 -58.14 11.50 -43.99
CA SER A 24 -56.94 10.65 -44.10
C SER A 24 -56.09 10.73 -42.83
N LEU A 25 -55.18 9.77 -42.61
CA LEU A 25 -54.26 9.82 -41.46
C LEU A 25 -53.40 11.08 -41.49
N ASP A 26 -53.36 11.82 -40.38
CA ASP A 26 -52.48 12.98 -40.24
C ASP A 26 -51.04 12.51 -39.94
N ILE A 27 -50.29 12.22 -41.00
CA ILE A 27 -48.90 11.76 -40.91
C ILE A 27 -47.98 12.96 -40.70
N LYS A 28 -47.28 12.98 -39.57
CA LYS A 28 -46.22 13.94 -39.27
C LYS A 28 -44.85 13.32 -39.50
N THR A 29 -43.85 14.18 -39.71
CA THR A 29 -42.45 13.78 -39.83
C THR A 29 -41.66 14.42 -38.70
N ALA A 30 -40.82 13.66 -38.03
CA ALA A 30 -39.80 14.17 -37.12
C ALA A 30 -38.42 13.75 -37.62
N GLU A 31 -37.47 14.68 -37.53
CA GLU A 31 -36.07 14.39 -37.73
C GLU A 31 -35.47 13.99 -36.39
N ILE A 32 -34.96 12.76 -36.30
CA ILE A 32 -34.31 12.25 -35.10
C ILE A 32 -32.81 12.20 -35.37
N ILE A 33 -32.05 12.84 -34.49
CA ILE A 33 -30.60 12.75 -34.46
C ILE A 33 -30.25 11.52 -33.63
N LEU A 34 -29.67 10.51 -34.26
CA LEU A 34 -29.10 9.36 -33.55
C LEU A 34 -27.65 9.69 -33.22
N GLU A 35 -27.33 9.79 -31.93
CA GLU A 35 -25.95 9.83 -31.45
C GLU A 35 -25.25 8.55 -31.88
N ASN A 36 -23.98 8.65 -32.32
CA ASN A 36 -23.18 7.49 -32.71
C ASN A 36 -22.86 6.67 -31.45
N THR A 37 -23.72 5.70 -31.11
CA THR A 37 -23.52 4.79 -29.98
C THR A 37 -22.16 4.10 -30.03
N ASP A 38 -21.71 3.69 -31.20
CA ASP A 38 -20.43 2.98 -31.38
C ASP A 38 -19.22 3.85 -30.98
N GLU A 39 -19.21 5.13 -31.34
CA GLU A 39 -18.13 6.07 -30.98
C GLU A 39 -18.11 6.36 -29.47
N VAL A 40 -19.29 6.44 -28.85
CA VAL A 40 -19.43 6.64 -27.40
C VAL A 40 -18.99 5.38 -26.64
N GLU A 41 -19.34 4.19 -27.11
CA GLU A 41 -18.93 2.93 -26.53
C GLU A 41 -17.41 2.72 -26.63
N GLU A 42 -16.80 3.01 -27.78
CA GLU A 42 -15.34 2.94 -27.97
C GLU A 42 -14.61 3.93 -27.07
N PHE A 43 -15.09 5.18 -26.98
CA PHE A 43 -14.52 6.20 -26.10
C PHE A 43 -14.58 5.77 -24.62
N ASN A 44 -15.73 5.22 -24.18
CA ASN A 44 -15.89 4.74 -22.81
C ASN A 44 -14.99 3.52 -22.51
N ALA A 45 -14.87 2.58 -23.45
CA ALA A 45 -13.98 1.44 -23.31
C ALA A 45 -12.52 1.87 -23.18
N SER A 46 -12.07 2.81 -24.03
CA SER A 46 -10.71 3.35 -23.99
C SER A 46 -10.41 4.08 -22.66
N ASN A 47 -11.36 4.88 -22.16
CA ASN A 47 -11.21 5.56 -20.87
C ASN A 47 -11.12 4.57 -19.70
N LEU A 48 -11.92 3.50 -19.75
CA LEU A 48 -11.88 2.45 -18.72
C LEU A 48 -10.54 1.70 -18.75
N GLU A 49 -10.05 1.35 -19.93
CA GLU A 49 -8.74 0.70 -20.11
C GLU A 49 -7.61 1.58 -19.56
N ASN A 50 -7.59 2.86 -19.92
CA ASN A 50 -6.59 3.81 -19.43
C ASN A 50 -6.66 3.96 -17.90
N SER A 51 -7.87 4.06 -17.33
CA SER A 51 -8.07 4.12 -15.88
C SER A 51 -7.54 2.88 -15.17
N ASN A 52 -7.80 1.69 -15.72
CA ASN A 52 -7.31 0.42 -15.15
C ASN A 52 -5.78 0.32 -15.21
N GLN A 53 -5.17 0.83 -16.28
CA GLN A 53 -3.72 0.88 -16.40
C GLN A 53 -3.10 1.81 -15.35
N GLN A 54 -3.65 3.01 -15.18
CA GLN A 54 -3.21 3.95 -14.14
C GLN A 54 -3.36 3.36 -12.73
N ILE A 55 -4.46 2.66 -12.45
CA ILE A 55 -4.66 1.98 -11.16
C ILE A 55 -3.56 0.92 -10.93
N THR A 56 -3.23 0.14 -11.95
CA THR A 56 -2.20 -0.91 -11.86
C THR A 56 -0.81 -0.31 -11.61
N GLU A 57 -0.49 0.79 -12.27
CA GLU A 57 0.77 1.52 -12.06
C GLU A 57 0.87 2.08 -10.64
N LEU A 58 -0.22 2.69 -10.14
CA LEU A 58 -0.29 3.22 -8.78
C LEU A 58 -0.16 2.11 -7.73
N GLN A 59 -0.83 0.97 -7.93
CA GLN A 59 -0.72 -0.20 -7.03
C GLN A 59 0.71 -0.75 -7.00
N THR A 60 1.34 -0.87 -8.17
CA THR A 60 2.73 -1.33 -8.29
C THR A 60 3.67 -0.41 -7.53
N LYS A 61 3.52 0.90 -7.73
CA LYS A 61 4.34 1.91 -7.05
C LYS A 61 4.11 1.94 -5.54
N ASN A 62 2.87 1.72 -5.09
CA ASN A 62 2.55 1.64 -3.67
C ASN A 62 3.22 0.43 -2.99
N ASN A 63 3.19 -0.73 -3.64
CA ASN A 63 3.88 -1.93 -3.16
C ASN A 63 5.41 -1.71 -3.10
N GLU A 64 5.99 -1.06 -4.11
CA GLU A 64 7.41 -0.73 -4.12
C GLU A 64 7.78 0.21 -2.97
N LEU A 65 7.03 1.29 -2.77
CA LEU A 65 7.25 2.24 -1.68
C LEU A 65 7.10 1.58 -0.30
N THR A 66 6.12 0.69 -0.14
CA THR A 66 5.93 -0.08 1.11
C THR A 66 7.16 -0.93 1.41
N SER A 67 7.67 -1.66 0.41
CA SER A 67 8.89 -2.48 0.55
C SER A 67 10.12 -1.63 0.90
N GLN A 68 10.26 -0.45 0.30
CA GLN A 68 11.36 0.48 0.62
C GLN A 68 11.28 0.97 2.09
N ILE A 69 10.08 1.31 2.57
CA ILE A 69 9.88 1.75 3.96
C ILE A 69 10.21 0.62 4.95
N GLU A 70 9.82 -0.61 4.66
CA GLU A 70 10.14 -1.77 5.50
C GLU A 70 11.65 -1.99 5.59
N GLN A 71 12.36 -1.92 4.46
CA GLN A 71 13.82 -2.04 4.43
C GLN A 71 14.50 -0.92 5.22
N GLN A 72 14.09 0.34 5.03
CA GLN A 72 14.64 1.47 5.78
C GLN A 72 14.37 1.35 7.28
N THR A 73 13.21 0.85 7.68
CA THR A 73 12.87 0.61 9.08
C THR A 73 13.79 -0.44 9.72
N ILE A 74 14.11 -1.51 8.99
CA ILE A 74 15.05 -2.53 9.46
C ILE A 74 16.46 -1.94 9.59
N GLN A 75 16.90 -1.16 8.62
CA GLN A 75 18.22 -0.51 8.64
C GLN A 75 18.35 0.46 9.83
N LEU A 76 17.32 1.27 10.10
CA LEU A 76 17.32 2.18 11.25
C LEU A 76 17.46 1.42 12.58
N LYS A 77 16.71 0.33 12.77
CA LYS A 77 16.83 -0.53 13.96
C LYS A 77 18.24 -1.12 14.10
N GLN A 78 18.88 -1.49 12.99
CA GLN A 78 20.25 -2.00 13.02
C GLN A 78 21.24 -0.91 13.43
N ILE A 79 21.08 0.33 12.93
CA ILE A 79 21.91 1.48 13.32
C ILE A 79 21.75 1.75 14.82
N GLU A 80 20.53 1.80 15.35
CA GLU A 80 20.28 2.00 16.79
C GLU A 80 20.96 0.94 17.66
N ILE A 81 20.92 -0.33 17.24
CA ILE A 81 21.60 -1.43 17.95
C ILE A 81 23.11 -1.23 17.92
N ILE A 82 23.68 -0.86 16.76
CA ILE A 82 25.12 -0.62 16.62
C ILE A 82 25.55 0.55 17.49
N ASP A 83 24.80 1.64 17.49
CA ASP A 83 25.09 2.82 18.31
C ASP A 83 25.04 2.48 19.80
N PHE A 84 24.07 1.65 20.22
CA PHE A 84 24.01 1.15 21.59
C PHE A 84 25.22 0.26 21.94
N ILE A 85 25.62 -0.65 21.05
CA ILE A 85 26.80 -1.50 21.26
C ILE A 85 28.07 -0.66 21.36
N ASN A 86 28.22 0.34 20.49
CA ASN A 86 29.37 1.26 20.52
C ASN A 86 29.39 2.05 21.83
N PHE A 87 28.23 2.56 22.27
CA PHE A 87 28.12 3.22 23.57
C PHE A 87 28.58 2.31 24.72
N LEU A 88 28.15 1.05 24.76
CA LEU A 88 28.61 0.09 25.77
C LEU A 88 30.11 -0.21 25.67
N THR A 89 30.61 -0.33 24.44
CA THR A 89 32.02 -0.65 24.15
C THR A 89 32.94 0.50 24.49
N ASP A 90 32.49 1.75 24.42
CA ASP A 90 33.29 2.93 24.77
C ASP A 90 33.11 3.34 26.24
N ASN A 91 32.16 2.74 26.95
CA ASN A 91 31.90 3.04 28.34
C ASN A 91 32.92 2.35 29.26
N GLU A 92 33.92 3.12 29.72
CA GLU A 92 34.95 2.65 30.65
C GLU A 92 34.40 2.18 32.00
N GLU A 93 33.30 2.76 32.50
CA GLU A 93 32.66 2.30 33.74
C GLU A 93 32.09 0.89 33.55
N PHE A 94 31.40 0.64 32.43
CA PHE A 94 30.87 -0.67 32.07
C PHE A 94 32.00 -1.69 31.87
N LYS A 95 33.08 -1.33 31.18
CA LYS A 95 34.27 -2.19 31.07
C LYS A 95 34.83 -2.55 32.44
N ASN A 96 35.00 -1.57 33.33
CA ASN A 96 35.55 -1.78 34.66
C ASN A 96 34.66 -2.67 35.53
N VAL A 97 33.33 -2.58 35.40
CA VAL A 97 32.39 -3.50 36.05
C VAL A 97 32.57 -4.93 35.54
N LEU A 98 32.68 -5.12 34.22
CA LEU A 98 32.96 -6.44 33.64
C LEU A 98 34.29 -6.99 34.13
N LEU A 99 35.37 -6.21 34.07
CA LEU A 99 36.71 -6.60 34.56
C LEU A 99 36.69 -7.03 36.03
N LYS A 100 36.03 -6.25 36.90
CA LYS A 100 35.89 -6.60 38.32
C LYS A 100 35.11 -7.89 38.55
N SER A 101 34.08 -8.16 37.73
CA SER A 101 33.30 -9.40 37.87
C SER A 101 34.09 -10.67 37.52
N TYR A 102 35.18 -10.53 36.76
CA TYR A 102 36.11 -11.62 36.43
C TYR A 102 37.39 -11.61 37.28
N ASP A 103 37.54 -10.64 38.18
CA ASP A 103 38.71 -10.55 39.04
C ASP A 103 38.61 -11.57 40.17
N ILE A 104 39.37 -12.66 40.03
CA ILE A 104 39.46 -13.77 40.99
C ILE A 104 40.68 -13.62 41.91
N THR A 105 41.33 -12.45 41.94
CA THR A 105 42.55 -12.23 42.73
C THR A 105 42.29 -12.46 44.21
N ASP A 106 41.16 -11.96 44.72
CA ASP A 106 40.75 -12.13 46.12
C ASP A 106 40.51 -13.62 46.45
N ASP A 107 39.84 -14.35 45.56
CA ASP A 107 39.60 -15.79 45.71
C ASP A 107 40.92 -16.57 45.76
N ILE A 108 41.88 -16.21 44.90
CA ILE A 108 43.23 -16.80 44.89
C ILE A 108 43.96 -16.52 46.21
N GLU A 109 43.83 -15.31 46.77
CA GLU A 109 44.47 -14.94 48.04
C GLU A 109 43.88 -15.70 49.23
N VAL A 110 42.56 -15.89 49.26
CA VAL A 110 41.87 -16.73 50.24
C VAL A 110 42.36 -18.18 50.16
N ILE A 111 42.44 -18.75 48.95
CA ILE A 111 42.92 -20.12 48.73
C ILE A 111 44.38 -20.27 49.19
N LYS A 112 45.25 -19.30 48.87
CA LYS A 112 46.66 -19.32 49.31
C LYS A 112 46.75 -19.32 50.84
N THR A 113 46.00 -18.46 51.50
CA THR A 113 45.97 -18.36 52.97
C THR A 113 45.50 -19.68 53.60
N GLN A 114 44.47 -20.30 53.05
CA GLN A 114 43.98 -21.60 53.50
C GLN A 114 45.03 -22.71 53.33
N LEU A 115 45.69 -22.78 52.17
CA LEU A 115 46.76 -23.77 51.92
C LEU A 115 47.95 -23.60 52.88
N LEU A 116 48.36 -22.36 53.14
CA LEU A 116 49.40 -22.04 54.12
C LEU A 116 49.02 -22.52 55.52
N SER A 117 47.79 -22.26 55.95
CA SER A 117 47.32 -22.69 57.28
C SER A 117 47.30 -24.22 57.44
N ILE A 118 46.88 -24.96 56.40
CA ILE A 118 46.89 -26.43 56.37
C ILE A 118 48.33 -26.97 56.41
N THR A 119 49.24 -26.33 55.68
CA THR A 119 50.64 -26.76 55.59
C THR A 119 51.38 -26.51 56.91
N CYS A 120 51.11 -25.39 57.59
CA CYS A 120 51.65 -25.10 58.92
C CYS A 120 51.05 -25.97 60.03
N SER A 121 49.80 -26.45 59.90
CA SER A 121 49.18 -27.36 60.88
C SER A 121 49.63 -28.81 60.76
N LYS A 122 50.36 -29.18 59.70
CA LYS A 122 50.85 -30.55 59.43
C LYS A 122 52.32 -30.77 59.80
N ASN A 123 53.03 -29.73 60.22
CA ASN A 123 54.40 -29.78 60.78
C ASN A 123 54.35 -29.57 62.29
#